data_AF-A0AAV8WZN7-F1
#
_entry.id   AF-A0AAV8WZN7-F1
#
_cell.length_a   1.000
_cell.length_b   1.000
_cell.length_c   1.000
_cell.angle_alpha   90.00
_cell.angle_beta   90.00
_cell.angle_gamma   90.00
#
_symmetry.space_group_name_H-M   'P 1'
#
loop_
_entity.id
_entity.type
_entity.pdbx_description
1 polymer ?
#
loop_
_entity_poly.entity_id
_entity_poly.type
_entity_poly.pdbx_seq_one_letter_code
_entity_poly.pdbx_strand_id
1 'polypeptide(L)'
;MARGRKRKTDKGSFKEEQMKRAVLQMIEQGSSLRKAADQNNVKFQTLASYVKRQKQNVGVEIRMKPNMTAREFLVKIKKIH
;
A
#
# COMPACT_ATOMS: atom_id res chain seq x y z
N MET A 1 23.62 -13.12 -10.23
CA MET A 1 23.03 -13.69 -9.01
C MET A 1 21.63 -13.12 -8.77
N ALA A 2 20.58 -13.84 -9.14
CA ALA A 2 19.21 -13.42 -8.84
C ALA A 2 18.95 -13.61 -7.33
N ARG A 3 18.84 -12.51 -6.59
CA ARG A 3 18.51 -12.55 -5.16
C ARG A 3 17.07 -13.07 -4.99
N GLY A 4 16.91 -14.38 -4.77
CA GLY A 4 15.64 -15.07 -4.52
C GLY A 4 15.00 -14.69 -3.19
N ARG A 5 14.66 -13.41 -3.01
CA ARG A 5 14.04 -12.91 -1.79
C ARG A 5 12.59 -13.39 -1.75
N LYS A 6 12.30 -14.50 -1.06
CA LYS A 6 10.94 -14.92 -0.68
C LYS A 6 10.31 -13.75 0.08
N ARG A 7 9.41 -13.00 -0.57
CA ARG A 7 8.67 -11.90 0.06
C ARG A 7 7.67 -12.53 1.04
N LYS A 8 7.80 -12.25 2.34
CA LYS A 8 6.77 -12.60 3.34
C LYS A 8 5.50 -11.82 3.01
N THR A 9 4.55 -12.46 2.32
CA THR A 9 3.31 -11.83 1.84
C THR A 9 2.16 -11.87 2.84
N ASP A 10 2.35 -12.45 4.03
CA ASP A 10 1.25 -12.66 5.00
C ASP A 10 0.69 -11.38 5.62
N LYS A 11 1.40 -10.25 5.53
CA LYS A 11 0.94 -8.96 6.05
C LYS A 11 0.44 -8.01 4.94
N GLY A 12 -0.10 -8.55 3.85
CA GLY A 12 -0.19 -7.86 2.55
C GLY A 12 -1.58 -7.43 2.07
N SER A 13 -2.67 -7.95 2.63
CA SER A 13 -4.03 -7.61 2.18
C SER A 13 -4.66 -6.59 3.12
N PHE A 14 -4.32 -5.31 2.95
CA PHE A 14 -5.16 -4.25 3.50
C PHE A 14 -6.30 -3.98 2.52
N LYS A 15 -7.49 -3.69 3.05
CA LYS A 15 -8.61 -3.24 2.23
C LYS A 15 -8.36 -1.79 1.80
N GLU A 16 -8.82 -1.43 0.59
CA GLU A 16 -8.67 -0.07 0.06
C GLU A 16 -9.25 0.99 1.00
N GLU A 17 -10.37 0.68 1.65
CA GLU A 17 -11.02 1.52 2.65
C GLU A 17 -10.15 1.79 3.88
N GLN A 18 -9.42 0.78 4.38
CA GLN A 18 -8.53 0.93 5.53
C GLN A 18 -7.36 1.88 5.22
N MET A 19 -6.83 1.80 4.00
CA MET A 19 -5.77 2.71 3.55
C MET A 19 -6.30 4.14 3.35
N LYS A 20 -7.50 4.31 2.77
CA LYS A 20 -8.15 5.63 2.66
C LYS A 20 -8.33 6.26 4.04
N ARG A 21 -8.90 5.54 5.00
CA ARG A 21 -9.08 6.01 6.39
C ARG A 21 -7.76 6.39 7.04
N ALA A 22 -6.74 5.53 6.94
CA ALA A 22 -5.43 5.81 7.52
C ALA A 22 -4.77 7.06 6.93
N VAL A 23 -4.88 7.28 5.62
CA VAL A 23 -4.33 8.48 4.95
C VAL A 23 -5.06 9.73 5.39
N LEU A 24 -6.40 9.71 5.42
CA LEU A 24 -7.21 10.84 5.90
C LEU A 24 -6.91 11.15 7.37
N GLN A 25 -6.80 10.13 8.21
CA GLN A 25 -6.45 10.29 9.62
C GLN A 25 -5.08 10.96 9.83
N MET A 26 -4.15 10.73 8.91
CA MET A 26 -2.82 11.32 8.95
C MET A 26 -2.80 12.75 8.43
N ILE A 27 -3.61 13.04 7.39
CA ILE A 27 -3.64 14.34 6.73
C ILE A 27 -4.56 15.34 7.46
N GLU A 28 -5.76 14.90 7.85
CA GLU A 28 -6.80 15.75 8.44
C GLU A 28 -6.66 15.86 9.97
N GLN A 29 -6.37 14.75 10.65
CA GLN A 29 -6.28 14.75 12.13
C GLN A 29 -4.85 14.95 12.64
N GLY A 30 -3.84 15.02 11.76
CA GLY A 30 -2.44 15.19 12.12
C GLY A 30 -1.85 14.06 12.98
N SER A 31 -2.49 12.88 13.00
CA SER A 31 -2.03 11.73 13.78
C SER A 31 -0.70 11.19 13.26
N SER A 32 0.13 10.57 14.11
CA SER A 32 1.43 10.04 13.68
C SER A 32 1.27 8.81 12.75
N LEU A 33 2.21 8.62 11.82
CA LEU A 33 2.15 7.55 10.81
C LEU A 33 2.07 6.16 11.45
N ARG A 34 2.72 6.00 12.62
CA ARG A 34 2.69 4.76 13.40
C ARG A 34 1.29 4.52 13.98
N LYS A 35 0.71 5.52 14.63
CA LYS A 35 -0.61 5.41 15.26
C LYS A 35 -1.72 5.14 14.23
N ALA A 36 -1.70 5.86 13.10
CA ALA A 36 -2.65 5.64 12.01
C ALA A 36 -2.50 4.26 11.35
N ALA A 37 -1.26 3.76 11.24
CA ALA A 37 -0.98 2.44 10.70
C ALA A 37 -1.50 1.32 11.61
N ASP A 38 -1.23 1.41 12.90
CA ASP A 38 -1.62 0.41 13.90
C ASP A 38 -3.15 0.34 14.03
N GLN A 39 -3.83 1.50 14.07
CA GLN A 39 -5.30 1.56 14.20
C GLN A 39 -6.03 0.99 12.98
N ASN A 40 -5.48 1.17 11.77
CA ASN A 40 -6.12 0.72 10.53
C ASN A 40 -5.57 -0.63 10.05
N ASN A 41 -4.73 -1.30 10.83
CA ASN A 41 -4.09 -2.57 10.48
C ASN A 41 -3.36 -2.53 9.13
N VAL A 42 -2.71 -1.40 8.81
CA VAL A 42 -1.94 -1.21 7.58
C VAL A 42 -0.44 -1.17 7.90
N LYS A 43 0.39 -1.56 6.94
CA LYS A 43 1.84 -1.45 7.10
C LYS A 43 2.27 0.01 7.10
N PHE A 44 3.06 0.40 8.10
CA PHE A 44 3.68 1.73 8.20
C PHE A 44 4.35 2.19 6.90
N GLN A 45 5.23 1.36 6.32
CA GLN A 45 5.94 1.71 5.07
C GLN A 45 4.99 1.95 3.89
N THR A 46 3.90 1.18 3.85
CA THR A 46 2.90 1.30 2.80
C THR A 46 2.11 2.58 2.98
N LEU A 47 1.61 2.85 4.19
CA LEU A 47 0.92 4.09 4.53
C LEU A 47 1.78 5.32 4.22
N ALA A 48 3.04 5.33 4.64
CA ALA A 48 3.96 6.44 4.36
C ALA A 48 4.12 6.70 2.85
N SER A 49 4.18 5.65 2.04
CA SER A 49 4.26 5.78 0.58
C SER A 49 2.98 6.38 -0.02
N TYR A 50 1.81 5.97 0.48
CA TYR A 50 0.52 6.51 0.04
C TYR A 50 0.31 7.96 0.47
N VAL A 51 0.65 8.31 1.71
CA VAL A 51 0.61 9.70 2.20
C VAL A 51 1.52 10.59 1.36
N LYS A 52 2.74 10.14 1.05
CA LYS A 52 3.65 10.90 0.17
C LYS A 52 3.05 11.12 -1.21
N ARG A 53 2.45 10.08 -1.82
CA ARG A 53 1.77 10.19 -3.11
C ARG A 53 0.59 11.16 -3.05
N GLN A 54 -0.21 11.12 -1.98
CA GLN A 54 -1.35 12.02 -1.78
C GLN A 54 -0.90 13.48 -1.65
N LYS A 55 0.18 13.74 -0.91
CA LYS A 55 0.77 15.09 -0.81
C LYS A 55 1.35 15.59 -2.13
N GLN A 56 1.81 14.70 -3.01
CA GLN A 56 2.37 15.07 -4.32
C GLN A 56 1.29 15.33 -5.38
N ASN A 57 0.10 14.74 -5.23
CA ASN A 57 -1.02 14.92 -6.17
C ASN A 57 -2.22 15.54 -5.43
N VAL A 58 -2.04 16.75 -4.92
CA VAL A 58 -3.11 17.49 -4.24
C VAL A 58 -4.23 17.76 -5.25
N GLY A 59 -5.45 17.31 -4.95
CA GLY A 59 -6.63 17.50 -5.82
C GLY A 59 -6.95 16.34 -6.77
N VAL A 60 -6.14 15.27 -6.79
CA VAL A 60 -6.40 14.08 -7.62
C VAL A 60 -6.77 12.90 -6.73
N GLU A 61 -7.84 12.18 -7.07
CA GLU A 61 -8.19 10.96 -6.34
C GLU A 61 -7.17 9.84 -6.66
N ILE A 62 -6.30 9.55 -5.70
CA ILE A 62 -5.30 8.48 -5.85
C ILE A 62 -5.91 7.14 -5.46
N ARG A 63 -5.73 6.16 -6.34
CA ARG A 63 -6.09 4.75 -6.08
C ARG A 63 -5.32 4.22 -4.86
N MET A 64 -6.03 3.85 -3.80
CA MET A 64 -5.45 3.41 -2.52
C MET A 64 -5.25 1.90 -2.43
N LYS A 65 -5.40 1.18 -3.54
CA LYS A 65 -5.07 -0.24 -3.65
C LYS A 65 -3.78 -0.49 -4.42
N PRO A 66 -3.05 -1.57 -4.12
CA PRO A 66 -1.92 -1.99 -4.93
C PRO A 66 -2.38 -2.39 -6.33
N ASN A 67 -1.60 -2.05 -7.36
CA ASN A 67 -1.92 -2.41 -8.73
C ASN A 67 -1.65 -3.91 -8.95
N MET A 68 -2.69 -4.73 -8.80
CA MET A 68 -2.60 -6.20 -8.90
C MET A 68 -2.46 -6.69 -10.35
N THR A 69 -2.83 -5.91 -11.35
CA THR A 69 -2.77 -6.32 -12.78
C THR A 69 -1.34 -6.65 -13.22
N ALA A 70 -0.35 -5.84 -12.83
CA ALA A 70 1.05 -6.12 -13.13
C ALA A 70 1.55 -7.44 -12.48
N ARG A 71 0.95 -7.85 -11.36
CA ARG A 71 1.29 -9.08 -10.65
C ARG A 71 0.70 -10.31 -11.34
N GLU A 72 -0.50 -10.21 -11.88
CA GLU A 72 -1.19 -11.29 -12.60
C GLU A 72 -0.50 -11.62 -13.92
N PHE A 73 -0.04 -10.61 -14.67
CA PHE A 73 0.75 -10.82 -15.89
C PHE A 73 2.06 -11.58 -15.62
N LEU A 74 2.78 -11.21 -14.56
CA LEU A 74 4.05 -11.83 -14.19
C LEU A 74 3.90 -13.30 -13.73
N VAL A 75 2.77 -13.65 -13.11
CA VAL A 75 2.48 -15.04 -12.71
C VAL A 75 2.11 -15.91 -13.92
N LYS A 76 1.37 -15.36 -14.90
CA LYS A 76 1.05 -16.09 -16.14
C LYS A 76 2.29 -16.46 -16.94
N ILE A 77 3.26 -15.54 -17.07
CA ILE A 77 4.53 -15.81 -17.79
C ILE A 77 5.33 -16.94 -17.13
N LYS A 78 5.32 -17.04 -15.78
CA LYS A 78 6.05 -18.08 -15.04
C LYS A 78 5.45 -19.49 -15.09
N LYS A 79 4.22 -19.66 -15.58
CA LYS A 79 3.54 -20.97 -15.68
C LYS A 79 3.69 -21.63 -17.07
N ILE A 80 4.41 -21.00 -18.00
CA ILE A 80 4.58 -21.47 -19.38
C ILE A 80 5.92 -22.25 -19.56
N HIS A 81 6.62 -22.58 -18.48
CA HIS A 81 7.82 -23.43 -18.49
C HIS A 81 7.68 -24.59 -17.51
#